data_AF-A0A6I6AK91-F1
#
_entry.id   AF-A0A6I6AK91-F1
#
_cell.length_a   1.000
_cell.length_b   1.000
_cell.length_c   1.000
_cell.angle_alpha   90.00
_cell.angle_beta   90.00
_cell.angle_gamma   90.00
#
_symmetry.space_group_name_H-M   'P 1'
#
loop_
_entity.id
_entity.type
_entity.pdbx_description
1 polymer ?
#
loop_
_entity_poly.entity_id
_entity_poly.type
_entity_poly.pdbx_seq_one_letter_code
_entity_poly.pdbx_strand_id
1 'polypeptide(L)'
;MLGPGGFTPAFPVFNLTTVRYPIGTKDGGLPGIHTDGGPNNPLISAHSGGTQCLLTDGSVRFLSENMNLETLKNLCTRNDGKVLGEY
;
A
#
# COMPACT_ATOMS: atom_id res chain seq x y z
N MET A 1 21.51 -1.02 -26.31
CA MET A 1 21.09 -2.42 -26.54
C MET A 1 21.07 -3.10 -25.18
N LEU A 2 19.91 -3.34 -24.56
CA LEU A 2 19.82 -3.96 -23.23
C LEU A 2 19.19 -5.36 -23.35
N GLY A 3 19.82 -6.33 -22.70
CA GLY A 3 19.54 -7.76 -22.84
C GLY A 3 18.17 -8.22 -22.31
N PRO A 4 17.79 -9.47 -22.61
CA PRO A 4 16.47 -9.99 -22.32
C PRO A 4 16.31 -10.21 -20.82
N GLY A 5 15.41 -9.45 -20.19
CA GLY A 5 15.15 -9.46 -18.74
C GLY A 5 14.97 -8.08 -18.10
N GLY A 6 15.02 -6.99 -18.89
CA GLY A 6 14.89 -5.62 -18.39
C GLY A 6 13.53 -5.32 -17.76
N PHE A 7 13.45 -5.44 -16.44
CA PHE A 7 12.53 -4.67 -15.62
C PHE A 7 12.82 -3.19 -15.92
N THR A 8 11.86 -2.48 -16.50
CA THR A 8 11.96 -1.03 -16.69
C THR A 8 12.13 -0.41 -15.31
N PRO A 9 13.21 0.33 -15.02
CA PRO A 9 13.32 1.01 -13.74
C PRO A 9 12.10 1.91 -13.62
N ALA A 10 11.26 1.64 -12.63
CA ALA A 10 10.27 2.62 -12.24
C ALA A 10 11.06 3.91 -11.97
N PHE A 11 10.76 4.99 -12.67
CA PHE A 11 11.30 6.30 -12.30
C PHE A 11 11.06 6.48 -10.80
N PRO A 12 12.03 6.97 -10.02
CA PRO A 12 11.85 7.16 -8.58
C PRO A 12 10.59 8.00 -8.33
N VAL A 13 9.57 7.39 -7.74
CA VAL A 13 8.31 8.04 -7.38
C VAL A 13 8.35 8.29 -5.88
N PHE A 14 8.70 9.52 -5.51
CA PHE A 14 8.74 9.96 -4.12
C PHE A 14 7.43 10.62 -3.71
N ASN A 15 7.16 10.65 -2.40
CA ASN A 15 6.00 11.29 -1.79
C ASN A 15 4.63 10.74 -2.23
N LEU A 16 4.61 9.62 -2.96
CA LEU A 16 3.39 8.96 -3.41
C LEU A 16 3.50 7.47 -3.12
N THR A 17 2.52 6.98 -2.37
CA THR A 17 2.34 5.57 -2.08
C THR A 17 0.90 5.20 -2.42
N THR A 18 0.74 4.37 -3.44
CA THR A 18 -0.57 3.79 -3.76
C THR A 18 -0.86 2.56 -2.89
N VAL A 19 -2.12 2.12 -2.84
CA VAL A 19 -2.50 0.84 -2.21
C VAL A 19 -2.85 -0.16 -3.31
N ARG A 20 -2.00 -1.18 -3.48
CA ARG A 20 -2.21 -2.27 -4.46
C ARG A 20 -2.29 -3.63 -3.80
N TYR A 21 -1.53 -3.85 -2.73
CA TYR A 21 -1.39 -5.12 -2.02
C TYR A 21 -1.91 -5.03 -0.57
N PRO A 22 -2.25 -6.18 0.06
CA PRO A 22 -2.64 -6.23 1.46
C PRO A 22 -1.57 -5.69 2.41
N ILE A 23 -1.98 -5.23 3.59
CA ILE A 23 -1.07 -4.82 4.66
C ILE A 23 -0.17 -6.00 5.02
N GLY A 24 1.11 -5.72 5.24
CA GLY A 24 2.10 -6.73 5.61
C GLY A 24 2.70 -7.51 4.43
N THR A 25 2.39 -7.14 3.17
CA THR A 25 3.03 -7.71 1.97
C THR A 25 4.52 -7.36 1.96
N LYS A 26 5.38 -8.38 2.03
CA LYS A 26 6.86 -8.22 2.11
C LYS A 26 7.60 -8.71 0.87
N ASP A 27 6.88 -9.15 -0.16
CA ASP A 27 7.48 -9.56 -1.43
C ASP A 27 7.91 -8.34 -2.24
N GLY A 28 9.22 -8.10 -2.34
CA GLY A 28 9.79 -6.97 -3.08
C GLY A 28 9.80 -7.13 -4.61
N GLY A 29 9.46 -8.31 -5.13
CA GLY A 29 9.42 -8.58 -6.57
C GLY A 29 8.12 -8.16 -7.25
N LEU A 30 7.13 -7.67 -6.48
CA LEU A 30 5.81 -7.36 -7.02
C LEU A 30 5.80 -6.05 -7.82
N PRO A 31 4.98 -5.97 -8.88
CA PRO A 31 4.88 -4.77 -9.72
C PRO A 31 4.57 -3.47 -8.95
N GLY A 32 5.50 -2.52 -9.00
CA GLY A 32 5.36 -1.18 -8.38
C GLY A 32 6.08 -1.02 -7.04
N ILE A 33 6.67 -2.09 -6.50
CA ILE A 33 7.57 -2.04 -5.35
C ILE A 33 8.99 -1.82 -5.86
N HIS A 34 9.71 -0.87 -5.26
CA HIS A 34 11.11 -0.61 -5.62
C HIS A 34 11.89 -0.02 -4.44
N THR A 35 13.14 -0.44 -4.27
CA THR A 35 14.04 0.03 -3.21
C THR A 35 14.36 1.52 -3.35
N ASP A 36 14.51 2.01 -4.58
CA ASP A 36 14.79 3.43 -4.87
C ASP A 36 13.53 4.31 -5.03
N GLY A 37 12.40 3.93 -4.42
CA GLY A 37 11.16 4.71 -4.43
C GLY A 37 10.16 4.24 -5.50
N GLY A 38 9.52 3.10 -5.24
CA GLY A 38 8.42 2.60 -6.07
C GLY A 38 7.09 3.32 -5.77
N PRO A 39 6.18 3.45 -6.76
CA PRO A 39 4.88 4.07 -6.56
C PRO A 39 3.94 3.29 -5.63
N ASN A 40 4.31 2.06 -5.24
CA ASN A 40 3.50 1.16 -4.44
C ASN A 40 4.31 0.41 -3.38
N ASN A 41 5.02 1.10 -2.51
CA ASN A 41 5.65 0.41 -1.37
C ASN A 41 4.58 0.02 -0.33
N PRO A 42 4.39 -1.27 0.00
CA PRO A 42 3.28 -1.71 0.85
C PRO A 42 3.36 -1.15 2.27
N LEU A 43 2.19 -1.07 2.93
CA LEU A 43 2.11 -0.77 4.35
C LEU A 43 2.65 -1.97 5.14
N ILE A 44 3.79 -1.80 5.79
CA ILE A 44 4.46 -2.86 6.57
C ILE A 44 4.75 -2.39 7.99
N SER A 45 4.69 -3.34 8.92
CA SER A 45 5.07 -3.18 10.32
C SER A 45 6.07 -4.27 10.70
N ALA A 46 6.96 -3.95 11.66
CA ALA A 46 7.85 -4.94 12.27
C ALA A 46 7.10 -5.85 13.26
N HIS A 47 5.98 -5.37 13.79
CA HIS A 47 5.11 -6.15 14.66
C HIS A 47 4.06 -6.89 13.83
N SER A 48 3.70 -8.10 14.26
CA SER A 48 2.67 -8.90 13.60
C SER A 48 1.28 -8.32 13.80
N GLY A 49 0.40 -8.60 12.85
CA GLY A 49 -1.04 -8.41 12.99
C GLY A 49 -1.60 -7.14 12.39
N GLY A 50 -0.79 -6.11 12.13
CA GLY A 50 -1.30 -4.87 11.55
C GLY A 50 -0.36 -3.67 11.58
N THR A 51 -0.88 -2.54 11.12
CA THR A 51 -0.19 -1.24 11.13
C THR A 51 -1.12 -0.15 11.69
N GLN A 52 -0.56 0.80 12.43
CA GLN A 52 -1.28 2.00 12.87
C GLN A 52 -1.41 2.98 11.69
N CYS A 53 -2.63 3.40 11.37
CA CYS A 53 -2.90 4.35 10.29
C CYS A 53 -3.64 5.58 10.83
N LEU A 54 -3.15 6.77 10.42
CA LEU A 54 -3.83 8.04 10.65
C LEU A 54 -4.86 8.26 9.55
N LEU A 55 -6.09 8.57 9.94
CA LEU A 55 -7.19 8.92 9.04
C LEU A 55 -7.26 10.44 8.80
N THR A 56 -8.04 10.85 7.80
CA THR A 56 -8.18 12.28 7.43
C THR A 56 -8.88 13.10 8.52
N ASP A 57 -9.62 12.45 9.43
CA ASP A 57 -10.27 13.09 10.58
C ASP A 57 -9.33 13.29 11.80
N GLY A 58 -8.05 12.90 11.68
CA GLY A 58 -7.06 12.99 12.75
C GLY A 58 -7.08 11.82 13.74
N SER A 59 -7.98 10.85 13.56
CA SER A 59 -8.00 9.64 14.40
C SER A 59 -6.94 8.63 13.93
N VAL A 60 -6.27 7.97 14.86
CA VAL A 60 -5.37 6.86 14.57
C VAL A 60 -6.08 5.56 14.87
N ARG A 61 -6.08 4.64 13.91
CA ARG A 61 -6.71 3.32 14.05
C ARG A 61 -5.71 2.21 13.72
N PHE A 62 -5.85 1.08 14.39
CA PHE A 62 -5.11 -0.13 14.07
C PHE A 62 -5.78 -0.84 12.89
N LEU A 63 -5.07 -1.04 11.79
CA LEU A 63 -5.54 -1.80 10.64
C LEU A 63 -4.88 -3.17 10.60
N SER A 64 -5.71 -4.21 10.58
CA SER A 64 -5.26 -5.61 10.60
C SER A 64 -4.64 -6.04 9.27
N GLU A 65 -3.58 -6.85 9.31
CA GLU A 65 -3.02 -7.53 8.13
C GLU A 65 -4.04 -8.47 7.46
N ASN A 66 -5.05 -8.93 8.21
CA ASN A 66 -6.11 -9.81 7.70
C ASN A 66 -7.32 -9.06 7.12
N MET A 67 -7.31 -7.73 7.09
CA MET A 67 -8.44 -6.98 6.55
C MET A 67 -8.63 -7.22 5.05
N ASN A 68 -9.86 -7.07 4.56
CA ASN A 68 -10.13 -7.16 3.12
C ASN A 68 -9.42 -6.01 2.38
N LEU A 69 -8.65 -6.35 1.35
CA LEU A 69 -7.96 -5.39 0.49
C LEU A 69 -8.90 -4.39 -0.18
N GLU A 70 -10.13 -4.79 -0.52
CA GLU A 70 -11.12 -3.88 -1.07
C GLU A 70 -11.51 -2.81 -0.05
N THR A 71 -11.74 -3.19 1.21
CA THR A 71 -12.02 -2.24 2.29
C THR A 71 -10.88 -1.24 2.45
N LEU A 72 -9.62 -1.70 2.40
CA LEU A 72 -8.46 -0.82 2.46
C LEU A 72 -8.41 0.17 1.28
N LYS A 73 -8.70 -0.30 0.06
CA LYS A 73 -8.75 0.57 -1.12
C LYS A 73 -9.85 1.62 -1.01
N ASN A 74 -11.02 1.23 -0.53
CA ASN A 74 -12.13 2.15 -0.31
C ASN A 74 -11.76 3.20 0.77
N LEU A 75 -11.02 2.83 1.84
CA LEU A 75 -10.51 3.79 2.83
C LEU A 75 -9.60 4.86 2.22
N CYS A 76 -8.82 4.49 1.21
CA CYS A 76 -7.94 5.42 0.51
C CYS A 76 -8.65 6.21 -0.61
N THR A 77 -9.86 5.82 -1.01
CA THR A 77 -10.56 6.40 -2.16
C THR A 77 -11.71 7.29 -1.72
N ARG A 78 -11.40 8.54 -1.37
CA ARG A 78 -12.38 9.52 -0.82
C ARG A 78 -13.67 9.70 -1.64
N ASN A 79 -13.61 9.58 -2.97
CA ASN A 79 -14.71 9.86 -3.88
C ASN A 79 -15.32 8.60 -4.53
N ASP A 80 -15.21 7.44 -3.88
CA ASP A 80 -15.81 6.19 -4.39
C ASP A 80 -17.33 6.08 -4.12
N GLY A 81 -17.89 6.97 -3.29
CA GLY A 81 -19.30 6.96 -2.89
C GLY A 81 -19.67 5.81 -1.94
N LYS A 82 -18.69 5.05 -1.43
CA LYS A 82 -18.91 3.92 -0.54
C LYS A 82 -18.84 4.37 0.91
N VAL A 83 -19.89 4.06 1.68
CA VAL A 83 -19.88 4.24 3.14
C VAL A 83 -19.32 2.97 3.77
N LEU A 84 -18.20 3.10 4.47
CA LEU A 84 -17.54 1.99 5.16
C LEU A 84 -18.05 1.89 6.60
N GLY A 85 -18.33 0.66 7.04
CA GLY A 85 -18.72 0.34 8.42
C GLY A 85 -17.50 0.21 9.34
N GLU A 86 -17.57 -0.72 10.29
CA GLU A 86 -16.40 -1.08 11.12
C GLU A 86 -15.39 -1.91 10.30
N TYR A 87 -14.10 -1.63 10.51
CA TYR A 87 -12.97 -2.25 9.81
C TYR A 87 -11.73 -2.32 10.71
#